data_AF-A0A9P5NDA1-F1
#
_entry.id   AF-A0A9P5NDA1-F1
#
_cell.length_a   1.000
_cell.length_b   1.000
_cell.length_c   1.000
_cell.angle_alpha   90.00
_cell.angle_beta   90.00
_cell.angle_gamma   90.00
#
_symmetry.space_group_name_H-M   'P 1'
#
loop_
_entity.id
_entity.type
_entity.pdbx_description
1 polymer ?
#
loop_
_entity_poly.entity_id
_entity_poly.type
_entity_poly.pdbx_seq_one_letter_code
_entity_poly.pdbx_strand_id
1 'polypeptide(L)'
;MNPASSDLEYFQLTETLYLNNTFPLFKFSVMYRTAWSNQSSHLTSDRLKPKPRPNNVASPKSKGKGKQQQSPSPSKKALLIAVRAASGLDKDPKGGCFCLARTHKLSPYSPICGACGLILCSLNAPQYRCPSCDTVIMTEPVRTSLIGQLESELANTIAKEEEERDKAIEEAQKTAGAFPSLSALAQPTPAAATQPQTHKVLSLTSKKRVIVSSYTTTPVQSRPVSRTSPVPKPPQEPQYSKERPKPERPWENFFRRHDGTTQARRRRGGNEGTRRRQRTRRQRRI
;
A
#
# COMPACT_ATOMS: atom_id res chain seq x y z
N MET A 1 -12.13 -59.50 18.18
CA MET A 1 -10.76 -59.09 17.82
C MET A 1 -10.83 -57.68 17.25
N ASN A 2 -10.63 -56.69 18.12
CA ASN A 2 -10.54 -55.26 17.81
C ASN A 2 -9.20 -54.78 18.39
N PRO A 3 -8.35 -54.07 17.65
CA PRO A 3 -7.21 -53.40 18.25
C PRO A 3 -7.41 -51.88 18.35
N ALA A 4 -6.79 -51.35 19.41
CA ALA A 4 -6.32 -49.97 19.60
C ALA A 4 -7.34 -48.90 20.04
N SER A 5 -7.72 -48.99 21.31
CA SER A 5 -7.90 -47.82 22.19
C SER A 5 -6.53 -47.42 22.74
N SER A 6 -6.06 -46.22 22.42
CA SER A 6 -4.93 -45.58 23.11
C SER A 6 -5.13 -44.07 23.08
N ASP A 7 -5.15 -43.50 24.28
CA ASP A 7 -4.78 -42.11 24.60
C ASP A 7 -5.81 -41.00 24.34
N LEU A 8 -6.86 -41.00 25.18
CA LEU A 8 -7.73 -39.85 25.44
C LEU A 8 -7.84 -39.59 26.95
N GLU A 9 -6.70 -39.40 27.62
CA GLU A 9 -6.67 -38.84 28.98
C GLU A 9 -5.39 -38.02 29.18
N TYR A 10 -5.45 -36.71 28.89
CA TYR A 10 -4.73 -35.68 29.66
C TYR A 10 -5.13 -34.30 29.15
N PHE A 11 -5.23 -33.33 30.07
CA PHE A 11 -5.76 -31.95 29.91
C PHE A 11 -7.27 -31.77 30.17
N GLN A 12 -7.71 -32.27 31.32
CA GLN A 12 -8.53 -31.44 32.20
C GLN A 12 -7.70 -31.08 33.44
N LEU A 13 -7.92 -29.86 33.95
CA LEU A 13 -7.42 -29.24 35.21
C LEU A 13 -6.20 -28.31 35.10
N THR A 14 -6.49 -27.01 35.00
CA THR A 14 -6.01 -25.92 35.90
C THR A 14 -6.97 -24.74 35.74
N GLU A 15 -7.88 -24.55 36.71
CA GLU A 15 -7.81 -23.47 37.73
C GLU A 15 -7.96 -22.07 37.10
N THR A 16 -9.14 -21.45 37.02
CA THR A 16 -9.93 -20.84 38.11
C THR A 16 -9.13 -20.30 39.29
N LEU A 17 -8.45 -19.15 39.17
CA LEU A 17 -8.28 -18.20 40.28
C LEU A 17 -8.01 -16.75 39.77
N TYR A 18 -8.85 -15.83 40.24
CA TYR A 18 -8.48 -14.52 40.82
C TYR A 18 -7.85 -13.41 39.94
N LEU A 19 -8.63 -12.35 39.64
CA LEU A 19 -8.64 -11.06 40.39
C LEU A 19 -9.23 -9.90 39.58
N ASN A 20 -10.35 -9.37 40.08
CA ASN A 20 -10.66 -7.95 40.27
C ASN A 20 -9.80 -6.94 39.48
N ASN A 21 -10.26 -6.53 38.30
CA ASN A 21 -9.83 -5.27 37.69
C ASN A 21 -10.79 -4.16 38.11
N THR A 22 -10.56 -3.63 39.30
CA THR A 22 -11.09 -2.35 39.75
C THR A 22 -10.40 -1.26 38.94
N PHE A 23 -11.02 -0.83 37.84
CA PHE A 23 -10.48 0.26 37.02
C PHE A 23 -10.49 1.58 37.83
N PRO A 24 -9.35 2.28 37.95
CA PRO A 24 -9.34 3.60 38.56
C PRO A 24 -10.16 4.56 37.70
N LEU A 25 -11.05 5.27 38.37
CA LEU A 25 -11.90 6.33 37.85
C LEU A 25 -11.01 7.49 37.37
N PHE A 26 -10.56 7.43 36.12
CA PHE A 26 -9.82 8.52 35.47
C PHE A 26 -10.76 9.73 35.29
N LYS A 27 -10.60 10.73 36.16
CA LYS A 27 -11.08 12.09 35.92
C LYS A 27 -10.45 12.62 34.63
N PHE A 28 -11.21 12.64 33.55
CA PHE A 28 -10.86 13.42 32.36
C PHE A 28 -10.95 14.91 32.71
N SER A 29 -9.79 15.52 32.96
CA SER A 29 -9.66 16.98 32.92
C SER A 29 -9.75 17.41 31.47
N VAL A 30 -10.90 17.97 31.08
CA VAL A 30 -11.13 18.53 29.75
C VAL A 30 -10.39 19.86 29.66
N MET A 31 -9.13 19.83 29.23
CA MET A 31 -8.45 21.03 28.73
C MET A 31 -8.82 21.21 27.25
N TYR A 32 -9.73 22.12 26.98
CA TYR A 32 -10.03 22.62 25.64
C TYR A 32 -8.77 23.28 25.04
N ARG A 33 -7.99 22.53 24.26
CA ARG A 33 -6.96 23.09 23.38
C ARG A 33 -7.60 23.44 22.04
N THR A 34 -7.86 24.71 21.82
CA THR A 34 -8.25 25.25 20.52
C THR A 34 -7.03 25.33 19.60
N ALA A 35 -7.26 25.21 18.28
CA ALA A 35 -6.21 25.07 17.26
C ALA A 35 -5.24 26.26 17.11
N TRP A 36 -5.36 27.31 17.95
CA TRP A 36 -4.58 28.54 17.85
C TRP A 36 -3.70 28.85 19.08
N SER A 37 -3.61 27.96 20.07
CA SER A 37 -2.83 28.22 21.30
C SER A 37 -1.32 27.92 21.21
N ASN A 38 -0.75 27.78 20.01
CA ASN A 38 0.72 27.69 19.88
C ASN A 38 1.30 29.11 19.73
N GLN A 39 1.42 29.80 20.86
CA GLN A 39 2.34 30.92 21.02
C GLN A 39 3.79 30.41 20.99
N SER A 40 4.37 30.32 19.79
CA SER A 40 5.80 30.59 19.59
C SER A 40 5.98 31.24 18.22
N SER A 41 5.46 32.45 18.11
CA SER A 41 5.73 33.37 17.02
C SER A 41 7.21 33.77 17.06
N HIS A 42 8.05 33.14 16.24
CA HIS A 42 9.28 33.76 15.76
C HIS A 42 9.08 34.20 14.31
N LEU A 43 8.51 35.39 14.18
CA LEU A 43 8.65 36.24 13.01
C LEU A 43 10.11 36.70 12.94
N THR A 44 10.95 36.00 12.20
CA THR A 44 12.20 36.58 11.69
C THR A 44 11.95 37.02 10.26
N SER A 45 11.50 38.27 10.17
CA SER A 45 11.81 39.27 9.15
C SER A 45 13.05 38.93 8.31
N ASP A 46 12.90 39.18 7.00
CA ASP A 46 13.95 39.54 6.04
C ASP A 46 15.22 40.08 6.71
N ARG A 47 16.27 39.25 6.74
CA ARG A 47 17.65 39.70 6.82
C ARG A 47 18.58 38.66 6.21
N LEU A 48 19.48 39.18 5.40
CA LEU A 48 20.38 38.50 4.49
C LEU A 48 21.32 37.49 5.18
N LYS A 49 21.72 36.48 4.39
CA LYS A 49 22.45 35.22 4.68
C LYS A 49 23.81 35.39 5.38
N PRO A 50 24.26 34.34 6.11
CA PRO A 50 25.62 33.85 6.00
C PRO A 50 25.70 32.48 5.27
N LYS A 51 26.67 32.37 4.35
CA LYS A 51 27.02 31.14 3.60
C LYS A 51 27.44 30.01 4.57
N PRO A 52 26.84 28.81 4.51
CA PRO A 52 27.41 27.65 5.19
C PRO A 52 28.68 27.16 4.47
N ARG A 53 29.73 26.93 5.25
CA ARG A 53 30.97 26.25 4.85
C ARG A 53 30.65 24.81 4.42
N PRO A 54 31.23 24.27 3.33
CA PRO A 54 31.04 22.88 2.96
C PRO A 54 31.86 21.99 3.90
N ASN A 55 31.20 21.41 4.91
CA ASN A 55 31.77 20.34 5.72
C ASN A 55 31.66 19.03 4.93
N ASN A 56 32.72 18.71 4.20
CA ASN A 56 32.80 17.60 3.27
C ASN A 56 33.20 16.33 4.04
N VAL A 57 32.26 15.76 4.79
CA VAL A 57 32.34 14.37 5.28
C VAL A 57 31.45 13.54 4.36
N ALA A 58 32.05 13.09 3.26
CA ALA A 58 31.43 12.21 2.29
C ALA A 58 31.31 10.79 2.89
N SER A 59 30.19 10.50 3.55
CA SER A 59 29.69 9.13 3.65
C SER A 59 29.18 8.70 2.28
N PRO A 60 29.42 7.45 1.84
CA PRO A 60 28.95 6.97 0.54
C PRO A 60 27.43 6.91 0.55
N LYS A 61 26.83 7.92 -0.07
CA LYS A 61 25.40 8.05 -0.35
C LYS A 61 25.07 7.12 -1.51
N SER A 62 24.82 5.85 -1.22
CA SER A 62 24.15 4.93 -2.14
C SER A 62 22.75 5.48 -2.41
N LYS A 63 22.61 6.10 -3.57
CA LYS A 63 21.37 6.70 -4.07
C LYS A 63 20.48 5.60 -4.65
N GLY A 64 20.10 4.65 -3.81
CA GLY A 64 19.00 3.72 -4.07
C GLY A 64 17.73 4.33 -3.49
N LYS A 65 16.91 4.94 -4.33
CA LYS A 65 15.56 5.38 -3.95
C LYS A 65 14.68 4.13 -3.85
N GLY A 66 14.95 3.31 -2.83
CA GLY A 66 14.12 2.18 -2.46
C GLY A 66 12.74 2.73 -2.15
N LYS A 67 11.75 2.34 -2.97
CA LYS A 67 10.35 2.42 -2.56
C LYS A 67 10.29 1.79 -1.19
N GLN A 68 9.95 2.57 -0.16
CA GLN A 68 9.69 2.02 1.17
C GLN A 68 8.67 0.91 0.98
N GLN A 69 9.14 -0.32 1.15
CA GLN A 69 8.33 -1.51 1.18
C GLN A 69 7.31 -1.25 2.26
N GLN A 70 6.05 -1.10 1.85
CA GLN A 70 4.94 -0.84 2.75
C GLN A 70 4.83 -2.08 3.63
N SER A 71 5.45 -2.02 4.81
CA SER A 71 5.19 -2.99 5.87
C SER A 71 3.68 -3.09 6.05
N PRO A 72 3.17 -4.29 6.37
CA PRO A 72 1.75 -4.57 6.29
C PRO A 72 1.05 -3.58 7.20
N SER A 73 0.21 -2.73 6.60
CA SER A 73 -0.29 -1.52 7.26
C SER A 73 -0.88 -1.92 8.61
N PRO A 74 -0.41 -1.34 9.74
CA PRO A 74 -0.77 -1.77 11.09
C PRO A 74 -2.28 -1.75 11.36
N SER A 75 -3.04 -1.04 10.51
CA SER A 75 -4.50 -0.97 10.50
C SER A 75 -5.21 -2.30 10.33
N LYS A 76 -4.73 -3.23 9.48
CA LYS A 76 -5.45 -4.51 9.24
C LYS A 76 -5.41 -5.44 10.44
N LYS A 77 -4.23 -5.59 11.05
CA LYS A 77 -4.05 -6.40 12.26
C LYS A 77 -4.85 -5.83 13.44
N ALA A 78 -4.83 -4.51 13.61
CA ALA A 78 -5.64 -3.83 14.62
C ALA A 78 -7.15 -4.05 14.40
N LEU A 79 -7.62 -4.01 13.16
CA LEU A 79 -9.01 -4.27 12.81
C LEU A 79 -9.39 -5.73 13.11
N LEU A 80 -8.55 -6.70 12.78
CA LEU A 80 -8.79 -8.11 13.10
C LEU A 80 -8.93 -8.32 14.61
N ILE A 81 -8.04 -7.74 15.41
CA ILE A 81 -8.12 -7.79 16.89
C ILE A 81 -9.41 -7.15 17.38
N ALA A 82 -9.76 -5.98 16.84
CA ALA A 82 -11.00 -5.28 17.20
C ALA A 82 -12.25 -6.11 16.86
N VAL A 83 -12.30 -6.72 15.67
CA VAL A 83 -13.43 -7.56 15.24
C VAL A 83 -13.52 -8.83 16.09
N ARG A 84 -12.40 -9.42 16.51
CA ARG A 84 -12.40 -10.58 17.45
C ARG A 84 -12.81 -10.20 18.87
N ALA A 85 -12.45 -9.01 19.34
CA ALA A 85 -12.79 -8.56 20.69
C ALA A 85 -14.22 -8.01 20.81
N ALA A 86 -14.76 -7.44 19.73
CA ALA A 86 -16.01 -6.69 19.80
C ALA A 86 -17.23 -7.60 19.90
N SER A 87 -18.11 -7.30 20.85
CA SER A 87 -19.41 -7.96 20.96
C SER A 87 -20.42 -7.50 19.90
N GLY A 88 -20.12 -6.43 19.16
CA GLY A 88 -21.08 -5.78 18.25
C GLY A 88 -22.18 -4.97 18.96
N LEU A 89 -22.15 -4.93 20.29
CA LEU A 89 -23.13 -4.24 21.13
C LEU A 89 -22.68 -2.82 21.52
N ASP A 90 -21.44 -2.47 21.28
CA ASP A 90 -20.89 -1.19 21.67
C ASP A 90 -21.24 -0.10 20.64
N LYS A 91 -21.58 1.08 21.13
CA LYS A 91 -21.71 2.29 20.29
C LYS A 91 -20.31 2.79 19.92
N ASP A 92 -20.17 3.39 18.74
CA ASP A 92 -18.92 4.00 18.33
C ASP A 92 -18.57 5.17 19.26
N PRO A 93 -17.39 5.19 19.91
CA PRO A 93 -16.97 6.30 20.77
C PRO A 93 -16.89 7.65 20.04
N LYS A 94 -16.79 7.64 18.71
CA LYS A 94 -16.76 8.86 17.88
C LYS A 94 -18.15 9.31 17.44
N GLY A 95 -19.21 8.59 17.81
CA GLY A 95 -20.60 8.89 17.45
C GLY A 95 -21.01 8.47 16.04
N GLY A 96 -20.13 7.80 15.28
CA GLY A 96 -20.39 7.37 13.92
C GLY A 96 -20.48 8.52 12.89
N CYS A 97 -20.64 8.17 11.62
CA CYS A 97 -20.70 9.10 10.49
C CYS A 97 -21.93 8.84 9.61
N PHE A 98 -22.67 9.91 9.27
CA PHE A 98 -23.90 9.86 8.48
C PHE A 98 -23.72 10.38 7.05
N CYS A 99 -22.49 10.40 6.53
CA CYS A 99 -22.20 10.99 5.22
C CYS A 99 -22.69 10.19 4.00
N LEU A 100 -23.26 8.99 4.21
CA LEU A 100 -23.68 8.07 3.14
C LEU A 100 -22.56 7.77 2.12
N ALA A 101 -21.32 7.74 2.59
CA ALA A 101 -20.11 7.60 1.78
C ALA A 101 -19.95 8.67 0.65
N ARG A 102 -20.58 9.85 0.79
CA ARG A 102 -20.41 10.96 -0.16
C ARG A 102 -19.08 11.71 0.06
N THR A 103 -18.64 11.81 1.31
CA THR A 103 -17.40 12.51 1.69
C THR A 103 -16.25 11.55 1.99
N HIS A 104 -16.56 10.44 2.65
CA HIS A 104 -15.59 9.39 3.00
C HIS A 104 -15.77 8.18 2.08
N LYS A 105 -14.69 7.43 1.87
CA LYS A 105 -14.72 6.19 1.07
C LYS A 105 -15.76 5.23 1.65
N LEU A 106 -16.39 4.43 0.80
CA LEU A 106 -17.28 3.35 1.22
C LEU A 106 -16.52 2.38 2.13
N SER A 107 -17.18 1.88 3.18
CA SER A 107 -16.58 0.86 4.04
C SER A 107 -16.28 -0.42 3.23
N PRO A 108 -15.04 -0.94 3.27
CA PRO A 108 -14.67 -2.09 2.45
C PRO A 108 -15.32 -3.40 2.89
N TYR A 109 -15.68 -3.53 4.18
CA TYR A 109 -16.14 -4.79 4.77
C TYR A 109 -17.64 -4.81 5.11
N SER A 110 -18.25 -3.65 5.34
CA SER A 110 -19.69 -3.54 5.60
C SER A 110 -20.23 -2.24 4.97
N PRO A 111 -20.58 -2.25 3.68
CA PRO A 111 -20.97 -1.04 2.96
C PRO A 111 -22.40 -0.58 3.29
N ILE A 112 -23.26 -1.45 3.82
CA ILE A 112 -24.66 -1.15 4.11
C ILE A 112 -25.11 -1.84 5.39
N CYS A 113 -25.91 -1.15 6.20
CA CYS A 113 -26.60 -1.75 7.33
C CYS A 113 -27.78 -2.60 6.86
N GLY A 114 -27.80 -3.90 7.21
CA GLY A 114 -28.89 -4.80 6.81
C GLY A 114 -30.25 -4.50 7.45
N ALA A 115 -30.29 -3.74 8.55
CA ALA A 115 -31.53 -3.42 9.26
C ALA A 115 -32.22 -2.16 8.70
N CYS A 116 -31.51 -1.04 8.61
CA CYS A 116 -32.09 0.25 8.18
C CYS A 116 -31.66 0.69 6.77
N GLY A 117 -30.75 -0.02 6.11
CA GLY A 117 -30.25 0.35 4.79
C GLY A 117 -29.27 1.53 4.77
N LEU A 118 -28.78 2.00 5.92
CA LEU A 118 -27.80 3.09 5.96
C LEU A 118 -26.50 2.68 5.25
N ILE A 119 -26.05 3.48 4.27
CA ILE A 119 -24.76 3.29 3.58
C ILE A 119 -23.63 3.75 4.51
N LEU A 120 -22.72 2.84 4.84
CA LEU A 120 -21.64 3.05 5.80
C LEU A 120 -20.33 3.41 5.09
N CYS A 121 -19.65 4.45 5.57
CA CYS A 121 -18.34 4.83 5.07
C CYS A 121 -17.19 4.23 5.92
N SER A 122 -15.95 4.46 5.51
CA SER A 122 -14.74 3.93 6.15
C SER A 122 -14.51 4.39 7.59
N LEU A 123 -15.21 5.45 8.04
CA LEU A 123 -15.17 5.88 9.44
C LEU A 123 -16.10 5.06 10.34
N ASN A 124 -17.13 4.45 9.77
CA ASN A 124 -18.06 3.58 10.49
C ASN A 124 -17.44 2.20 10.58
N ALA A 125 -16.80 1.91 11.71
CA ALA A 125 -16.10 0.65 11.89
C ALA A 125 -17.11 -0.50 12.10
N PRO A 126 -16.90 -1.66 11.47
CA PRO A 126 -17.89 -2.74 11.45
C PRO A 126 -18.09 -3.41 12.82
N GLN A 127 -17.17 -3.21 13.76
CA GLN A 127 -17.26 -3.73 15.13
C GLN A 127 -18.29 -3.02 16.03
N TYR A 128 -18.78 -1.84 15.64
CA TYR A 128 -19.74 -1.06 16.42
C TYR A 128 -21.17 -1.21 15.90
N ARG A 129 -22.14 -0.76 16.69
CA ARG A 129 -23.55 -0.68 16.29
C ARG A 129 -23.80 0.36 15.20
N CYS A 130 -24.89 0.19 14.45
CA CYS A 130 -25.31 1.15 13.45
C CYS A 130 -25.65 2.49 14.12
N PRO A 131 -25.12 3.63 13.64
CA PRO A 131 -25.41 4.92 14.27
C PRO A 131 -26.84 5.41 14.02
N SER A 132 -27.58 4.82 13.07
CA SER A 132 -28.97 5.23 12.76
C SER A 132 -30.04 4.43 13.49
N CYS A 133 -29.88 3.12 13.64
CA CYS A 133 -30.91 2.25 14.21
C CYS A 133 -30.43 1.46 15.43
N ASP A 134 -29.19 1.67 15.88
CA ASP A 134 -28.57 0.98 17.02
C ASP A 134 -28.55 -0.56 16.92
N THR A 135 -28.84 -1.12 15.75
CA THR A 135 -28.76 -2.56 15.50
C THR A 135 -27.31 -2.98 15.28
N VAL A 136 -27.00 -4.22 15.64
CA VAL A 136 -25.71 -4.83 15.35
C VAL A 136 -25.52 -4.90 13.83
N ILE A 137 -24.44 -4.29 13.31
CA ILE A 137 -24.18 -4.25 11.87
C ILE A 137 -23.77 -5.64 11.36
N MET A 138 -22.97 -6.36 12.14
CA MET A 138 -22.46 -7.68 11.79
C MET A 138 -23.12 -8.78 12.63
N THR A 139 -23.93 -9.61 11.99
CA THR A 139 -24.36 -10.87 12.60
C THR A 139 -23.16 -11.82 12.78
N GLU A 140 -23.20 -12.69 13.77
CA GLU A 140 -22.12 -13.65 14.08
C GLU A 140 -21.56 -14.43 12.86
N PRO A 141 -22.36 -15.00 11.94
CA PRO A 141 -21.81 -15.68 10.77
C PRO A 141 -21.06 -14.75 9.80
N VAL A 142 -21.48 -13.49 9.70
CA VAL A 142 -20.80 -12.48 8.87
C VAL A 142 -19.50 -12.07 9.53
N ARG A 143 -19.48 -12.01 10.87
CA ARG A 143 -18.29 -11.72 11.67
C ARG A 143 -17.22 -12.80 11.51
N THR A 144 -17.57 -14.07 11.63
CA THR A 144 -16.62 -15.19 11.43
C THR A 144 -16.11 -15.23 10.00
N SER A 145 -16.97 -15.00 9.01
CA SER A 145 -16.56 -14.86 7.60
C SER A 145 -15.56 -13.73 7.40
N LEU A 146 -15.81 -12.55 7.98
CA LEU A 146 -14.90 -11.41 7.89
C LEU A 146 -13.55 -11.69 8.57
N ILE A 147 -13.56 -12.35 9.73
CA ILE A 147 -12.33 -12.77 10.41
C ILE A 147 -11.50 -13.67 9.48
N GLY A 148 -12.11 -14.69 8.88
CA GLY A 148 -11.43 -15.56 7.92
C GLY A 148 -10.90 -14.82 6.68
N GLN A 149 -11.66 -13.86 6.15
CA GLN A 149 -11.18 -13.00 5.05
C GLN A 149 -9.95 -12.20 5.46
N LEU A 150 -9.98 -11.51 6.60
CA LEU A 150 -8.86 -10.72 7.10
C LEU A 150 -7.62 -11.57 7.39
N GLU A 151 -7.79 -12.75 7.96
CA GLU A 151 -6.71 -13.72 8.19
C GLU A 151 -6.08 -14.15 6.86
N SER A 152 -6.91 -14.50 5.86
CA SER A 152 -6.41 -14.89 4.54
C SER A 152 -5.67 -13.75 3.84
N GLU A 153 -6.16 -12.51 3.93
CA GLU A 153 -5.48 -11.34 3.39
C GLU A 153 -4.14 -11.10 4.07
N LEU A 154 -4.08 -11.23 5.40
CA LEU A 154 -2.84 -11.08 6.15
C LEU A 154 -1.83 -12.17 5.79
N ALA A 155 -2.26 -13.44 5.72
CA ALA A 155 -1.41 -14.53 5.27
C ALA A 155 -0.87 -14.29 3.86
N ASN A 156 -1.73 -13.85 2.93
CA ASN A 156 -1.32 -13.50 1.57
C ASN A 156 -0.32 -12.33 1.51
N THR A 157 -0.47 -11.32 2.38
CA THR A 157 0.51 -10.23 2.46
C THR A 157 1.86 -10.70 3.00
N ILE A 158 1.86 -11.54 4.04
CA ILE A 158 3.08 -12.09 4.63
C ILE A 158 3.82 -12.97 3.62
N ALA A 159 3.11 -13.86 2.92
CA ALA A 159 3.70 -14.72 1.90
C ALA A 159 4.35 -13.92 0.76
N LYS A 160 3.73 -12.82 0.33
CA LYS A 160 4.31 -11.92 -0.70
C LYS A 160 5.54 -11.19 -0.19
N GLU A 161 5.52 -10.72 1.06
CA GLU A 161 6.67 -10.05 1.68
C GLU A 161 7.87 -11.00 1.82
N GLU A 162 7.62 -12.27 2.17
CA GLU A 162 8.64 -13.32 2.23
C GLU A 162 9.21 -13.62 0.84
N GLU A 163 8.36 -13.82 -0.17
CA GLU A 163 8.81 -14.05 -1.55
C GLU A 163 9.63 -12.87 -2.10
N GLU A 164 9.23 -11.64 -1.81
CA GLU A 164 9.99 -10.44 -2.19
C GLU A 164 11.35 -10.37 -1.48
N ARG A 165 11.40 -10.80 -0.21
CA ARG A 165 12.64 -10.86 0.56
C ARG A 165 13.61 -11.88 -0.03
N ASP A 166 13.13 -13.06 -0.36
CA ASP A 166 13.96 -14.13 -0.92
C ASP A 166 14.50 -13.75 -2.30
N LYS A 167 13.65 -13.15 -3.16
CA LYS A 167 14.07 -12.59 -4.45
C LYS A 167 15.16 -11.54 -4.30
N ALA A 168 15.04 -10.64 -3.32
CA ALA A 168 16.04 -9.62 -3.07
C ALA A 168 17.38 -10.21 -2.60
N ILE A 169 17.34 -11.28 -1.78
CA ILE A 169 18.54 -12.00 -1.35
C ILE A 169 19.22 -12.70 -2.53
N GLU A 170 18.45 -13.39 -3.38
CA GLU A 170 18.99 -14.03 -4.57
C GLU A 170 19.60 -13.02 -5.56
N GLU A 171 18.95 -11.88 -5.77
CA GLU A 171 19.47 -10.82 -6.64
C GLU A 171 20.76 -10.20 -6.06
N ALA A 172 20.81 -9.98 -4.75
CA ALA A 172 22.03 -9.52 -4.07
C ALA A 172 23.17 -10.54 -4.20
N GLN A 173 22.88 -11.84 -4.10
CA GLN A 173 23.88 -12.89 -4.31
C GLN A 173 24.34 -12.96 -5.77
N LYS A 174 23.41 -12.87 -6.73
CA LYS A 174 23.72 -12.85 -8.18
C LYS A 174 24.59 -11.65 -8.55
N THR A 175 24.34 -10.49 -7.96
CA THR A 175 25.12 -9.26 -8.22
C THR A 175 26.46 -9.23 -7.49
N ALA A 176 26.55 -9.78 -6.27
CA ALA A 176 27.83 -9.88 -5.55
C ALA A 176 28.74 -10.97 -6.11
N GLY A 177 28.17 -12.09 -6.57
CA GLY A 177 28.88 -13.18 -7.23
C GLY A 177 29.22 -12.90 -8.70
N ALA A 178 28.57 -11.91 -9.32
CA ALA A 178 28.98 -11.39 -10.61
C ALA A 178 30.31 -10.65 -10.45
N PHE A 179 31.42 -11.38 -10.66
CA PHE A 179 32.72 -10.77 -10.88
C PHE A 179 32.53 -9.63 -11.88
N PRO A 180 32.96 -8.38 -11.57
CA PRO A 180 32.78 -7.25 -12.48
C PRO A 180 33.27 -7.68 -13.85
N SER A 181 32.34 -7.93 -14.79
CA SER A 181 32.70 -8.58 -16.04
C SER A 181 33.62 -7.62 -16.78
N LEU A 182 34.91 -7.95 -16.79
CA LEU A 182 35.94 -7.23 -17.53
C LEU A 182 35.75 -7.37 -19.06
N SER A 183 34.68 -8.03 -19.51
CA SER A 183 34.38 -8.30 -20.92
C SER A 183 33.72 -7.14 -21.67
N ALA A 184 33.56 -5.95 -21.05
CA ALA A 184 33.15 -4.73 -21.76
C ALA A 184 34.31 -4.00 -22.45
N LEU A 185 35.49 -4.62 -22.60
CA LEU A 185 36.57 -4.17 -23.48
C LEU A 185 36.40 -4.74 -24.90
N ALA A 186 35.25 -4.53 -25.56
CA ALA A 186 35.12 -4.82 -26.99
C ALA A 186 33.90 -4.16 -27.66
N GLN A 187 33.66 -2.86 -27.43
CA GLN A 187 32.92 -2.06 -28.42
C GLN A 187 33.64 -0.72 -28.67
N PRO A 188 34.17 -0.50 -29.89
CA PRO A 188 34.70 0.79 -30.28
C PRO A 188 33.53 1.73 -30.61
N THR A 189 33.26 2.70 -29.74
CA THR A 189 32.43 3.87 -30.07
C THR A 189 33.19 5.16 -29.75
N PRO A 190 32.99 6.22 -30.55
CA PRO A 190 33.99 7.23 -30.82
C PRO A 190 34.21 8.23 -29.69
N ALA A 191 35.45 8.71 -29.61
CA ALA A 191 35.99 9.80 -28.80
C ALA A 191 34.95 10.70 -28.10
N ALA A 192 34.69 10.44 -26.82
CA ALA A 192 34.05 11.37 -25.92
C ALA A 192 34.97 11.64 -24.72
N ALA A 193 35.13 12.94 -24.43
CA ALA A 193 36.12 13.57 -23.59
C ALA A 193 36.47 12.85 -22.27
N THR A 194 37.77 12.78 -22.03
CA THR A 194 38.46 12.40 -20.79
C THR A 194 37.90 13.14 -19.58
N GLN A 195 37.21 12.41 -18.70
CA GLN A 195 36.92 12.91 -17.35
C GLN A 195 38.19 12.85 -16.49
N PRO A 196 38.46 13.88 -15.67
CA PRO A 196 39.65 13.91 -14.82
C PRO A 196 39.52 12.86 -13.70
N GLN A 197 40.44 11.89 -13.70
CA GLN A 197 40.58 10.91 -12.64
C GLN A 197 41.06 11.61 -11.36
N THR A 198 40.16 11.79 -10.39
CA THR A 198 40.54 12.23 -9.05
C THR A 198 41.00 11.02 -8.24
N HIS A 199 42.31 10.80 -8.15
CA HIS A 199 42.88 9.75 -7.31
C HIS A 199 42.63 10.09 -5.83
N LYS A 200 41.82 9.28 -5.14
CA LYS A 200 41.63 9.35 -3.69
C LYS A 200 42.59 8.37 -3.03
N VAL A 201 43.68 8.89 -2.48
CA VAL A 201 44.64 8.10 -1.72
C VAL A 201 44.20 8.09 -0.26
N LEU A 202 43.86 6.92 0.26
CA LEU A 202 43.59 6.71 1.68
C LEU A 202 44.90 6.37 2.37
N SER A 203 45.43 7.30 3.16
CA SER A 203 46.61 7.04 4.00
C SER A 203 46.17 6.62 5.40
N LEU A 204 46.53 5.42 5.82
CA LEU A 204 46.37 4.94 7.19
C LEU A 204 47.58 5.39 8.00
N THR A 205 47.37 6.36 8.89
CA THR A 205 48.41 6.76 9.85
C THR A 205 48.39 5.81 11.04
N SER A 206 49.56 5.50 11.62
CA SER A 206 49.76 4.52 12.71
C SER A 206 48.99 4.82 14.01
N LYS A 207 48.25 5.94 14.07
CA LYS A 207 47.38 6.34 15.17
C LYS A 207 45.90 6.14 14.83
N LYS A 208 45.48 4.96 14.35
CA LYS A 208 44.07 4.55 14.11
C LYS A 208 43.11 5.67 13.62
N ARG A 209 43.60 6.55 12.74
CA ARG A 209 42.82 7.65 12.15
C ARG A 209 43.03 7.61 10.64
N VAL A 210 41.93 7.43 9.92
CA VAL A 210 41.89 7.42 8.46
C VAL A 210 41.84 8.87 8.00
N ILE A 211 42.89 9.34 7.32
CA ILE A 211 42.91 10.68 6.72
C ILE A 211 42.71 10.51 5.22
N VAL A 212 41.66 11.13 4.69
CA VAL A 212 41.35 11.12 3.25
C VAL A 212 41.83 12.43 2.64
N SER A 213 43.02 12.42 2.04
CA SER A 213 43.56 13.57 1.31
C SER A 213 43.12 13.47 -0.16
N SER A 214 42.13 14.27 -0.56
CA SER A 214 41.75 14.41 -1.96
C SER A 214 42.53 15.56 -2.61
N TYR A 215 43.52 15.23 -3.46
CA TYR A 215 44.19 16.21 -4.31
C TYR A 215 43.29 16.48 -5.52
N THR A 216 42.63 17.63 -5.53
CA THR A 216 41.88 18.11 -6.70
C THR A 216 42.81 19.04 -7.48
N THR A 217 43.46 18.51 -8.52
CA THR A 217 44.11 19.34 -9.54
C THR A 217 43.00 19.95 -10.38
N THR A 218 42.79 21.27 -10.24
CA THR A 218 41.80 22.02 -11.01
C THR A 218 42.41 22.49 -12.33
N PRO A 219 42.08 21.90 -13.50
CA PRO A 219 42.22 22.63 -14.74
C PRO A 219 41.13 23.71 -14.81
N VAL A 220 41.57 24.94 -15.03
CA VAL A 220 40.71 26.07 -15.41
C VAL A 220 40.00 25.68 -16.71
N GLN A 221 38.69 25.42 -16.66
CA GLN A 221 37.86 25.28 -17.85
C GLN A 221 36.66 26.22 -17.80
N SER A 222 36.61 27.02 -18.85
CA SER A 222 35.61 27.99 -19.23
C SER A 222 34.21 27.36 -19.40
N ARG A 223 33.21 28.20 -19.12
CA ARG A 223 31.75 28.01 -19.28
C ARG A 223 31.31 26.98 -20.34
N PRO A 224 30.18 26.30 -20.09
CA PRO A 224 29.13 26.36 -21.12
C PRO A 224 27.70 26.59 -20.60
N VAL A 225 27.06 27.55 -21.26
CA VAL A 225 25.74 27.53 -21.91
C VAL A 225 24.55 26.92 -21.14
N SER A 226 23.67 27.82 -20.71
CA SER A 226 22.25 27.63 -20.42
C SER A 226 21.58 26.64 -21.37
N ARG A 227 21.16 25.48 -20.84
CA ARG A 227 20.22 24.59 -21.53
C ARG A 227 18.82 24.87 -21.02
N THR A 228 18.12 25.76 -21.72
CA THR A 228 16.66 25.81 -21.77
C THR A 228 16.17 24.52 -22.43
N SER A 229 15.63 23.59 -21.65
CA SER A 229 14.85 22.48 -22.18
C SER A 229 13.57 23.03 -22.81
N PRO A 230 13.27 22.77 -24.09
CA PRO A 230 12.02 23.20 -24.70
C PRO A 230 10.86 22.48 -24.01
N VAL A 231 9.98 23.25 -23.38
CA VAL A 231 8.69 22.77 -22.91
C VAL A 231 7.92 22.29 -24.14
N PRO A 232 7.46 21.03 -24.20
CA PRO A 232 6.67 20.55 -25.32
C PRO A 232 5.42 21.42 -25.45
N LYS A 233 5.17 21.95 -26.66
CA LYS A 233 3.96 22.74 -26.94
C LYS A 233 2.74 21.90 -26.56
N PRO A 234 1.78 22.46 -25.80
CA PRO A 234 0.53 21.76 -25.53
C PRO A 234 -0.15 21.38 -26.86
N PRO A 235 -0.75 20.19 -26.96
CA PRO A 235 -1.47 19.77 -28.15
C PRO A 235 -2.50 20.83 -28.53
N GLN A 236 -2.41 21.31 -29.78
CA GLN A 236 -2.99 22.58 -30.20
C GLN A 236 -4.51 22.52 -30.43
N GLU A 237 -5.12 21.35 -30.30
CA GLU A 237 -6.56 21.17 -30.51
C GLU A 237 -7.18 20.27 -29.43
N PRO A 238 -8.19 20.77 -28.68
CA PRO A 238 -8.98 19.90 -27.83
C PRO A 238 -9.70 18.89 -28.72
N GLN A 239 -9.54 17.61 -28.39
CA GLN A 239 -10.23 16.52 -29.07
C GLN A 239 -11.75 16.67 -28.92
N TYR A 240 -12.44 17.21 -29.92
CA TYR A 240 -13.90 17.30 -29.96
C TYR A 240 -14.52 16.07 -30.64
N SER A 241 -15.75 15.70 -30.25
CA SER A 241 -16.54 14.69 -30.96
C SER A 241 -17.07 15.28 -32.27
N LYS A 242 -16.76 14.65 -33.41
CA LYS A 242 -17.30 15.05 -34.73
C LYS A 242 -18.76 14.63 -34.92
N GLU A 243 -19.30 13.82 -34.01
CA GLU A 243 -20.65 13.27 -34.09
C GLU A 243 -21.68 14.28 -33.51
N ARG A 244 -22.74 14.58 -34.26
CA ARG A 244 -23.82 15.47 -33.79
C ARG A 244 -24.56 14.81 -32.61
N PRO A 245 -24.86 15.54 -31.52
CA PRO A 245 -25.62 14.99 -30.40
C PRO A 245 -26.99 14.49 -30.87
N LYS A 246 -27.34 13.25 -30.49
CA LYS A 246 -28.71 12.74 -30.70
C LYS A 246 -29.65 13.42 -29.71
N PRO A 247 -30.86 13.84 -30.14
CA PRO A 247 -31.80 14.55 -29.26
C PRO A 247 -32.30 13.69 -28.10
N GLU A 248 -32.39 12.37 -28.27
CA GLU A 248 -32.85 11.44 -27.23
C GLU A 248 -31.82 11.20 -26.11
N ARG A 249 -30.52 11.33 -26.43
CA ARG A 249 -29.42 11.16 -25.47
C ARG A 249 -28.27 12.11 -25.80
N PRO A 250 -28.39 13.41 -25.46
CA PRO A 250 -27.36 14.41 -25.76
C PRO A 250 -25.99 14.10 -25.15
N TRP A 251 -25.99 13.30 -24.07
CA TRP A 251 -24.82 12.93 -23.28
C TRP A 251 -24.12 11.64 -23.75
N GLU A 252 -24.66 10.90 -24.72
CA GLU A 252 -24.07 9.63 -25.18
C GLU A 252 -22.65 9.81 -25.76
N ASN A 253 -22.36 10.99 -26.32
CA ASN A 253 -21.07 11.33 -26.91
C ASN A 253 -19.93 11.44 -25.88
N PHE A 254 -20.23 11.57 -24.59
CA PHE A 254 -19.23 11.66 -23.52
C PHE A 254 -18.71 10.28 -23.07
N PHE A 255 -19.54 9.24 -23.16
CA PHE A 255 -19.19 7.91 -22.64
C PHE A 255 -18.42 7.04 -23.63
N ARG A 256 -18.39 7.42 -24.92
CA ARG A 256 -17.81 6.61 -25.99
C ARG A 256 -16.28 6.76 -26.16
N ARG A 257 -15.60 7.48 -25.26
CA ARG A 257 -14.14 7.66 -25.30
C ARG A 257 -13.47 7.13 -24.03
N HIS A 258 -13.14 5.84 -24.03
CA HIS A 258 -11.82 5.38 -23.54
C HIS A 258 -11.41 3.94 -23.88
N ASP A 259 -12.14 3.22 -24.74
CA ASP A 259 -11.72 1.88 -25.14
C ASP A 259 -10.97 1.92 -26.46
N GLY A 260 -9.69 2.31 -26.38
CA GLY A 260 -8.70 2.04 -27.43
C GLY A 260 -8.41 0.54 -27.62
N THR A 261 -9.21 -0.35 -27.04
CA THR A 261 -9.21 -1.78 -27.32
C THR A 261 -10.08 -2.03 -28.54
N THR A 262 -9.42 -2.27 -29.66
CA THR A 262 -9.97 -3.04 -30.78
C THR A 262 -10.56 -4.34 -30.25
N GLN A 263 -11.84 -4.36 -29.88
CA GLN A 263 -12.56 -5.61 -29.73
C GLN A 263 -12.66 -6.21 -31.12
N ALA A 264 -11.81 -7.20 -31.38
CA ALA A 264 -11.99 -8.15 -32.45
C ALA A 264 -13.43 -8.66 -32.34
N ARG A 265 -14.24 -8.23 -33.30
CA ARG A 265 -15.62 -8.64 -33.52
C ARG A 265 -15.63 -10.17 -33.60
N ARG A 266 -15.87 -10.85 -32.47
CA ARG A 266 -16.12 -12.29 -32.45
C ARG A 266 -17.35 -12.51 -33.32
N ARG A 267 -17.11 -12.99 -34.53
CA ARG A 267 -18.14 -13.45 -35.46
C ARG A 267 -19.04 -14.41 -34.71
N ARG A 268 -20.29 -14.01 -34.60
CA ARG A 268 -21.44 -14.83 -34.25
C ARG A 268 -21.59 -15.89 -35.35
N GLY A 269 -20.91 -17.01 -35.23
CA GLY A 269 -21.37 -18.30 -35.77
C GLY A 269 -22.17 -18.96 -34.65
N GLY A 270 -23.44 -19.30 -34.78
CA GLY A 270 -24.07 -19.87 -35.96
C GLY A 270 -23.69 -21.34 -36.06
N ASN A 271 -24.20 -22.18 -35.14
CA ASN A 271 -24.43 -23.58 -35.46
C ASN A 271 -25.48 -24.22 -34.53
N GLU A 272 -26.66 -24.42 -35.11
CA GLU A 272 -27.43 -25.66 -35.09
C GLU A 272 -26.82 -26.82 -34.30
N GLY A 273 -27.58 -27.36 -33.34
CA GLY A 273 -27.16 -28.51 -32.54
C GLY A 273 -28.29 -29.20 -31.79
N THR A 274 -29.49 -29.27 -32.37
CA THR A 274 -30.51 -30.24 -31.94
C THR A 274 -30.01 -31.65 -32.20
N ARG A 275 -29.60 -32.36 -31.14
CA ARG A 275 -29.50 -33.83 -30.96
C ARG A 275 -28.87 -33.99 -29.57
N ARG A 276 -29.47 -34.61 -28.56
CA ARG A 276 -29.83 -36.02 -28.57
C ARG A 276 -30.63 -36.32 -27.29
N ARG A 277 -31.89 -36.67 -27.54
CA ARG A 277 -32.74 -37.53 -26.71
C ARG A 277 -31.99 -38.80 -26.25
N GLN A 278 -32.42 -39.32 -25.10
CA GLN A 278 -32.36 -40.72 -24.62
C GLN A 278 -31.25 -41.15 -23.66
N ARG A 279 -31.72 -41.97 -22.69
CA ARG A 279 -31.04 -42.91 -21.78
C ARG A 279 -30.46 -42.26 -20.50
N THR A 280 -30.83 -42.66 -19.27
CA THR A 280 -31.41 -43.93 -18.80
C THR A 280 -32.17 -43.75 -17.48
N ARG A 281 -33.38 -44.31 -17.48
CA ARG A 281 -34.15 -44.84 -16.35
C ARG A 281 -33.61 -46.26 -16.05
N ARG A 282 -33.59 -46.69 -14.77
CA ARG A 282 -33.06 -47.96 -14.16
C ARG A 282 -31.62 -47.78 -13.63
N GLN A 283 -31.31 -48.03 -12.36
CA GLN A 283 -31.67 -49.11 -11.42
C GLN A 283 -32.20 -48.52 -10.09
N ARG A 284 -33.30 -48.91 -9.44
CA ARG A 284 -33.80 -50.20 -8.92
C ARG A 284 -32.87 -50.91 -7.93
N ARG A 285 -33.28 -50.86 -6.65
CA ARG A 285 -33.24 -51.89 -5.58
C ARG A 285 -31.88 -52.52 -5.26
N ILE A 286 -31.46 -52.44 -4.00
CA ILE A 286 -31.81 -53.35 -2.89
C ILE A 286 -31.92 -52.51 -1.62
#